data_AF-A0A917EKF8-F1
#
_entry.id   AF-A0A917EKF8-F1
#
_cell.length_a   1.000
_cell.length_b   1.000
_cell.length_c   1.000
_cell.angle_alpha   90.00
_cell.angle_beta   90.00
_cell.angle_gamma   90.00
#
_symmetry.space_group_name_H-M   'P 1'
#
loop_
_entity.id
_entity.type
_entity.pdbx_description
1 polymer ?
#
loop_
_entity_poly.entity_id
_entity_poly.type
_entity_poly.pdbx_seq_one_letter_code
_entity_poly.pdbx_strand_id
1 'polypeptide(L)'
;MRKYVILSFVISHLFSGPVFSDALSGTKVVSLVAGDGTKVAIGSVEFQPSGDVTSYRLTFDQAPFAHHFLSMRPFKCVEGPQKYWCLVPYPYEIRREVTEGDLTDLEYDLLFIWKGAAEYGINMWNGVYYDLVIEGDRITGSLRELDMDTLSAPPAPGNFRPLSADILHEADPDSHWLPGVVIE
;
A
#
# COMPACT_ATOMS: atom_id res chain seq x y z
N MET A 1 21.64 -65.59 30.70
CA MET A 1 21.94 -64.15 30.50
C MET A 1 21.28 -63.68 29.22
N ARG A 2 20.22 -62.86 29.29
CA ARG A 2 19.77 -62.03 28.16
C ARG A 2 18.89 -60.89 28.72
N LYS A 3 19.48 -59.70 28.84
CA LYS A 3 18.80 -58.48 29.32
C LYS A 3 18.08 -57.85 28.12
N TYR A 4 16.76 -57.70 28.21
CA TYR A 4 15.99 -56.88 27.27
C TYR A 4 15.99 -55.44 27.80
N VAL A 5 16.59 -54.52 27.04
CA VAL A 5 16.52 -53.08 27.29
C VAL A 5 15.30 -52.57 26.53
N ILE A 6 14.27 -52.14 27.26
CA ILE A 6 13.11 -51.46 26.70
C ILE A 6 13.45 -49.97 26.65
N LEU A 7 13.64 -49.45 25.43
CA LEU A 7 13.92 -48.05 25.17
C LEU A 7 12.56 -47.34 24.97
N SER A 8 12.07 -46.65 25.99
CA SER A 8 10.89 -45.79 25.87
C SER A 8 11.24 -44.54 25.06
N PHE A 9 10.67 -44.43 23.87
CA PHE A 9 10.75 -43.25 23.03
C PHE A 9 9.65 -42.27 23.47
N VAL A 10 10.04 -41.19 24.17
CA VAL A 10 9.12 -40.08 24.50
C VAL A 10 9.05 -39.18 23.27
N ILE A 11 7.92 -39.25 22.55
CA ILE A 11 7.66 -38.38 21.41
C ILE A 11 7.09 -37.05 21.95
N SER A 12 7.92 -36.03 22.05
CA SER A 12 7.47 -34.66 22.29
C SER A 12 6.73 -34.14 21.06
N HIS A 13 5.41 -34.05 21.13
CA HIS A 13 4.59 -33.35 20.14
C HIS A 13 4.74 -31.84 20.36
N LEU A 14 5.50 -31.18 19.48
CA LEU A 14 5.46 -29.74 19.33
C LEU A 14 4.09 -29.37 18.75
N PHE A 15 3.22 -28.83 19.60
CA PHE A 15 1.98 -28.19 19.17
C PHE A 15 2.33 -26.86 18.49
N SER A 16 2.47 -26.88 17.16
CA SER A 16 2.38 -25.66 16.35
C SER A 16 0.92 -25.24 16.32
N GLY A 17 0.55 -24.26 17.13
CA GLY A 17 -0.76 -23.61 17.03
C GLY A 17 -0.90 -22.87 15.71
N PRO A 18 -2.14 -22.64 15.23
CA PRO A 18 -2.37 -21.79 14.07
C PRO A 18 -1.86 -20.38 14.37
N VAL A 19 -0.91 -19.90 13.57
CA VAL A 19 -0.56 -18.49 13.54
C VAL A 19 -1.72 -17.80 12.81
N PHE A 20 -2.60 -17.13 13.54
CA PHE A 20 -3.52 -16.18 12.92
C PHE A 20 -2.66 -15.03 12.41
N SER A 21 -2.55 -14.94 11.09
CA SER A 21 -1.96 -13.78 10.42
C SER A 21 -2.97 -12.64 10.57
N ASP A 22 -2.60 -11.62 11.35
CA ASP A 22 -3.37 -10.38 11.44
C ASP A 22 -2.89 -9.43 10.32
N ALA A 23 -3.83 -8.82 9.59
CA ALA A 23 -3.57 -7.90 8.49
C ALA A 23 -2.72 -6.70 8.94
N LEU A 24 -2.87 -6.27 10.19
CA LEU A 24 -2.17 -5.13 10.77
C LEU A 24 -0.99 -5.54 11.65
N SER A 25 -0.34 -6.67 11.35
CA SER A 25 0.81 -7.15 12.12
C SER A 25 1.97 -7.62 11.25
N GLY A 26 3.20 -7.37 11.73
CA GLY A 26 4.42 -7.84 11.08
C GLY A 26 4.73 -7.12 9.78
N THR A 27 5.58 -7.72 8.94
CA THR A 27 5.94 -7.17 7.63
C THR A 27 5.07 -7.79 6.55
N LYS A 28 4.45 -6.93 5.72
CA LYS A 28 3.62 -7.30 4.57
C LYS A 28 4.20 -6.70 3.30
N VAL A 29 4.02 -7.37 2.17
CA VAL A 29 4.42 -6.88 0.84
C VAL A 29 3.30 -6.00 0.29
N VAL A 30 3.65 -4.82 -0.20
CA VAL A 30 2.71 -3.93 -0.91
C VAL A 30 2.85 -4.17 -2.41
N SER A 31 1.75 -4.53 -3.07
CA SER A 31 1.72 -4.77 -4.51
C SER A 31 0.61 -3.98 -5.19
N LEU A 32 0.92 -3.32 -6.30
CA LEU A 32 -0.09 -2.82 -7.23
C LEU A 32 -0.62 -4.00 -8.05
N VAL A 33 -1.93 -4.03 -8.29
CA VAL A 33 -2.62 -5.13 -8.95
C VAL A 33 -3.15 -4.64 -10.29
N ALA A 34 -2.78 -5.34 -11.36
CA ALA A 34 -3.26 -5.08 -12.70
C ALA A 34 -4.66 -5.66 -12.95
N GLY A 35 -5.34 -5.20 -14.00
CA GLY A 35 -6.70 -5.66 -14.35
C GLY A 35 -6.80 -7.18 -14.62
N ASP A 36 -5.70 -7.84 -14.98
CA ASP A 36 -5.62 -9.30 -15.15
C ASP A 36 -5.22 -10.06 -13.87
N GLY A 37 -5.07 -9.34 -12.75
CA GLY A 37 -4.64 -9.87 -11.45
C GLY A 37 -3.12 -9.96 -11.27
N THR A 38 -2.31 -9.59 -12.26
CA THR A 38 -0.85 -9.55 -12.13
C THR A 38 -0.45 -8.57 -11.04
N LYS A 39 0.45 -9.00 -10.14
CA LYS A 39 0.94 -8.17 -9.03
C LYS A 39 2.32 -7.59 -9.36
N VAL A 40 2.48 -6.30 -9.16
CA VAL A 40 3.77 -5.60 -9.15
C VAL A 40 4.11 -5.25 -7.71
N ALA A 41 5.02 -6.00 -7.10
CA ALA A 41 5.53 -5.67 -5.77
C ALA A 41 6.28 -4.33 -5.84
N ILE A 42 5.86 -3.37 -5.01
CA ILE A 42 6.41 -2.00 -4.98
C ILE A 42 7.15 -1.69 -3.67
N GLY A 43 7.04 -2.56 -2.67
CA GLY A 43 7.67 -2.36 -1.38
C GLY A 43 7.08 -3.21 -0.29
N SER A 44 7.29 -2.79 0.95
CA SER A 44 6.78 -3.45 2.15
C SER A 44 6.32 -2.45 3.19
N VAL A 45 5.36 -2.87 4.02
CA VAL A 45 4.91 -2.15 5.20
C VAL A 45 5.19 -3.01 6.43
N GLU A 46 5.80 -2.42 7.45
CA GLU A 46 5.97 -3.04 8.75
C GLU A 46 4.97 -2.45 9.73
N PHE A 47 4.08 -3.30 10.25
CA PHE A 47 3.07 -2.94 11.23
C PHE A 47 3.49 -3.32 12.65
N GLN A 48 3.26 -2.40 13.59
CA GLN A 48 3.60 -2.55 15.01
C GLN A 48 2.36 -2.23 15.87
N PRO A 49 1.52 -3.25 16.19
CA PRO A 49 0.33 -3.09 17.01
C PRO A 49 0.63 -2.56 18.41
N SER A 50 -0.20 -1.63 18.90
CA SER A 50 -0.16 -1.08 20.26
C SER A 50 -1.58 -0.82 20.78
N GLY A 51 -2.23 -1.88 21.28
CA GLY A 51 -3.66 -1.81 21.63
C GLY A 51 -4.51 -1.72 20.37
N ASP A 52 -5.43 -0.76 20.32
CA ASP A 52 -6.35 -0.57 19.20
C ASP A 52 -5.73 0.22 18.02
N VAL A 53 -4.50 0.74 18.20
CA VAL A 53 -3.77 1.52 17.20
C VAL A 53 -2.53 0.77 16.77
N THR A 54 -2.30 0.70 15.47
CA THR A 54 -1.10 0.12 14.87
C THR A 54 -0.31 1.21 14.18
N SER A 55 0.94 1.42 14.61
CA SER A 55 1.87 2.26 13.85
C SER A 55 2.46 1.46 12.69
N TYR A 56 2.84 2.15 11.62
CA TYR A 56 3.45 1.48 10.47
C TYR A 56 4.64 2.23 9.87
N ARG A 57 5.46 1.50 9.13
CA ARG A 57 6.52 2.04 8.28
C ARG A 57 6.46 1.46 6.89
N LEU A 58 6.13 2.29 5.89
CA LEU A 58 6.15 1.94 4.47
C LEU A 58 7.53 2.18 3.86
N THR A 59 8.04 1.20 3.13
CA THR A 59 9.32 1.27 2.41
C THR A 59 9.13 0.83 0.96
N PHE A 60 9.45 1.71 0.01
CA PHE A 60 9.38 1.39 -1.43
C PHE A 60 10.68 0.78 -1.94
N ASP A 61 10.54 -0.28 -2.74
CA ASP A 61 11.64 -0.89 -3.47
C ASP A 61 12.15 0.03 -4.59
N GLN A 62 13.39 -0.16 -5.03
CA GLN A 62 13.92 0.61 -6.17
C GLN A 62 13.64 -0.08 -7.51
N ALA A 63 13.71 -1.41 -7.55
CA ALA A 63 13.63 -2.19 -8.79
C ALA A 63 12.35 -1.98 -9.64
N PRO A 64 11.14 -1.85 -9.07
CA PRO A 64 9.92 -1.69 -9.87
C PRO A 64 9.72 -0.26 -10.40
N PHE A 65 10.55 0.71 -9.98
CA PHE A 65 10.39 2.11 -10.34
C PHE A 65 11.48 2.59 -11.29
N ALA A 66 11.06 3.12 -12.44
CA ALA A 66 11.89 3.95 -13.30
C ALA A 66 11.85 5.42 -12.85
N HIS A 67 12.89 6.19 -13.16
CA HIS A 67 12.92 7.63 -12.91
C HIS A 67 12.42 8.41 -14.13
N HIS A 68 11.38 9.22 -13.95
CA HIS A 68 10.86 10.14 -14.95
C HIS A 68 10.97 11.58 -14.47
N PHE A 69 11.43 12.48 -15.33
CA PHE A 69 11.49 13.90 -15.00
C PHE A 69 10.17 14.58 -15.32
N LEU A 70 9.45 14.98 -14.28
CA LEU A 70 8.16 15.63 -14.38
C LEU A 70 8.30 17.00 -13.71
N SER A 71 8.12 18.06 -14.49
CA SER A 71 8.28 19.44 -14.01
C SER A 71 9.65 19.67 -13.32
N MET A 72 10.73 19.22 -13.98
CA MET A 72 12.12 19.33 -13.51
C MET A 72 12.44 18.55 -12.22
N ARG A 73 11.56 17.66 -11.75
CA ARG A 73 11.79 16.82 -10.57
C ARG A 73 11.75 15.35 -10.97
N PRO A 74 12.62 14.50 -10.39
CA PRO A 74 12.57 13.06 -10.63
C PRO A 74 11.41 12.46 -9.84
N PHE A 75 10.50 11.80 -10.54
CA PHE A 75 9.47 10.95 -9.97
C PHE A 75 9.85 9.49 -10.18
N LYS A 76 9.49 8.66 -9.21
CA LYS A 76 9.60 7.19 -9.31
C LYS A 76 8.30 6.69 -9.90
N CYS A 77 8.35 6.02 -11.05
CA CYS A 77 7.16 5.54 -11.73
C CYS A 77 7.24 4.05 -12.05
N VAL A 78 6.14 3.34 -11.79
CA VAL A 78 5.90 2.01 -12.35
C VAL A 78 5.41 2.18 -13.78
N GLU A 79 6.14 1.63 -14.75
CA GLU A 79 5.84 1.79 -16.17
C GLU A 79 4.83 0.74 -16.66
N GLY A 80 3.77 1.19 -17.30
CA GLY A 80 2.82 0.37 -18.06
C GLY A 80 2.84 0.73 -19.54
N PRO A 81 2.20 -0.06 -20.41
CA PRO A 81 2.28 0.13 -21.86
C PRO A 81 1.71 1.46 -22.36
N GLN A 82 0.69 2.01 -21.67
CA GLN A 82 0.04 3.26 -22.06
C GLN A 82 0.14 4.36 -21.00
N LYS A 83 0.19 3.98 -19.73
CA LYS A 83 0.20 4.91 -18.59
C LYS A 83 1.26 4.49 -17.58
N TYR A 84 1.91 5.46 -16.95
CA TYR A 84 2.87 5.25 -15.87
C TYR A 84 2.26 5.70 -14.55
N TRP A 85 2.47 4.93 -13.49
CA TRP A 85 2.05 5.24 -12.12
C TRP A 85 3.21 5.85 -11.37
N CYS A 86 3.19 7.16 -11.16
CA CYS A 86 4.27 7.89 -10.53
C CYS A 86 3.94 8.16 -9.05
N LEU A 87 4.81 7.72 -8.15
CA LEU A 87 4.65 7.89 -6.71
C LEU A 87 4.67 9.38 -6.35
N VAL A 88 3.72 9.81 -5.53
CA VAL A 88 3.67 11.16 -4.98
C VAL A 88 3.72 11.09 -3.45
N PRO A 89 4.87 11.39 -2.83
CA PRO A 89 4.95 11.41 -1.38
C PRO A 89 4.03 12.47 -0.79
N TYR A 90 3.23 12.12 0.21
CA TYR A 90 2.44 13.09 0.95
C TYR A 90 3.37 14.11 1.64
N PRO A 91 3.20 15.43 1.37
CA PRO A 91 4.22 16.41 1.75
C PRO A 91 4.05 17.00 3.17
N TYR A 92 2.97 16.65 3.87
CA TYR A 92 2.61 17.23 5.17
C TYR A 92 2.70 16.21 6.31
N GLU A 93 2.55 16.70 7.53
CA GLU A 93 2.56 15.85 8.72
C GLU A 93 1.39 14.86 8.70
N ILE A 94 1.69 13.61 9.06
CA ILE A 94 0.74 12.52 9.22
C ILE A 94 1.27 11.55 10.28
N ARG A 95 0.37 10.88 11.02
CA ARG A 95 0.77 10.12 12.21
C ARG A 95 1.40 8.77 11.88
N ARG A 96 1.02 8.21 10.73
CA ARG A 96 1.37 6.84 10.30
C ARG A 96 0.83 5.80 11.28
N GLU A 97 -0.44 5.99 11.60
CA GLU A 97 -1.23 5.15 12.49
C GLU A 97 -2.48 4.66 11.76
N VAL A 98 -2.81 3.38 11.94
CA VAL A 98 -4.02 2.75 11.41
C VAL A 98 -4.75 1.99 12.50
N THR A 99 -6.03 1.73 12.28
CA THR A 99 -6.88 0.84 13.11
C THR A 99 -7.65 -0.10 12.18
N GLU A 100 -8.36 -1.08 12.74
CA GLU A 100 -9.22 -1.98 11.94
C GLU A 100 -10.28 -1.24 11.12
N GLY A 101 -10.72 -0.04 11.56
CA GLY A 101 -11.76 0.76 10.90
C GLY A 101 -11.27 2.02 10.20
N ASP A 102 -9.96 2.27 10.20
CA ASP A 102 -9.37 3.51 9.65
C ASP A 102 -7.94 3.24 9.18
N LEU A 103 -7.78 3.15 7.85
CA LEU A 103 -6.50 2.93 7.19
C LEU A 103 -5.96 4.21 6.53
N THR A 104 -6.58 5.36 6.76
CA THR A 104 -6.38 6.55 5.92
C THR A 104 -4.94 7.06 5.90
N ASP A 105 -4.18 6.93 7.00
CA ASP A 105 -2.77 7.34 6.96
C ASP A 105 -1.96 6.54 5.92
N LEU A 106 -2.24 5.23 5.80
CA LEU A 106 -1.58 4.36 4.82
C LEU A 106 -2.02 4.69 3.39
N GLU A 107 -3.28 5.07 3.19
CA GLU A 107 -3.81 5.55 1.89
C GLU A 107 -3.04 6.79 1.40
N TYR A 108 -2.73 7.70 2.33
CA TYR A 108 -1.95 8.91 2.08
C TYR A 108 -0.48 8.65 1.73
N ASP A 109 0.13 7.63 2.34
CA ASP A 109 1.50 7.23 1.97
C ASP A 109 1.52 6.42 0.64
N LEU A 110 0.35 6.07 0.07
CA LEU A 110 0.16 5.34 -1.20
C LEU A 110 -0.47 6.19 -2.32
N LEU A 111 -0.18 7.50 -2.35
CA LEU A 111 -0.63 8.38 -3.42
C LEU A 111 0.21 8.24 -4.69
N PHE A 112 -0.48 8.18 -5.83
CA PHE A 112 0.15 8.18 -7.14
C PHE A 112 -0.47 9.26 -8.03
N ILE A 113 0.22 9.55 -9.13
CA ILE A 113 -0.32 10.30 -10.26
C ILE A 113 -0.07 9.46 -11.51
N TRP A 114 -1.06 9.36 -12.39
CA TRP A 114 -0.83 8.72 -13.67
C TRP A 114 -0.48 9.74 -14.75
N LYS A 115 0.42 9.36 -15.66
CA LYS A 115 0.67 10.09 -16.91
C LYS A 115 0.67 9.12 -18.08
N GLY A 116 0.40 9.60 -19.28
CA GLY A 116 0.62 8.82 -20.51
C GLY A 116 2.10 8.47 -20.69
N ALA A 117 2.39 7.30 -21.24
CA ALA A 117 3.77 6.85 -21.50
C ALA A 117 4.53 7.83 -22.41
N ALA A 118 3.84 8.42 -23.40
CA ALA A 118 4.40 9.41 -24.32
C ALA A 118 4.34 10.87 -23.80
N GLU A 119 3.73 11.11 -22.64
CA GLU A 119 3.61 12.46 -22.09
C GLU A 119 4.87 12.86 -21.33
N TYR A 120 5.29 14.11 -21.53
CA TYR A 120 6.45 14.69 -20.85
C TYR A 120 6.12 15.21 -19.45
N GLY A 121 4.92 15.78 -19.26
CA GLY A 121 4.48 16.39 -18.01
C GLY A 121 3.56 15.48 -17.18
N ILE A 122 3.17 16.00 -16.02
CA ILE A 122 2.05 15.47 -15.21
C ILE A 122 0.88 16.43 -15.24
N ASN A 123 -0.31 15.89 -15.04
CA ASN A 123 -1.52 16.64 -14.77
C ASN A 123 -2.00 16.30 -13.37
N MET A 124 -2.07 17.27 -12.46
CA MET A 124 -2.44 17.05 -11.05
C MET A 124 -3.85 16.48 -10.87
N TRP A 125 -4.70 16.62 -11.90
CA TRP A 125 -6.04 16.02 -11.92
C TRP A 125 -6.03 14.51 -12.11
N ASN A 126 -4.88 13.93 -12.48
CA ASN A 126 -4.69 12.50 -12.68
C ASN A 126 -4.30 11.78 -11.37
N GLY A 127 -4.69 12.32 -10.22
CA GLY A 127 -4.38 11.72 -8.93
C GLY A 127 -5.03 10.36 -8.79
N VAL A 128 -4.28 9.46 -8.17
CA VAL A 128 -4.67 8.10 -7.86
C VAL A 128 -4.59 7.92 -6.36
N TYR A 129 -5.73 7.56 -5.80
CA TYR A 129 -5.93 7.22 -4.40
C TYR A 129 -6.42 5.77 -4.33
N TYR A 130 -5.93 4.98 -3.39
CA TYR A 130 -6.49 3.64 -3.15
C TYR A 130 -7.28 3.67 -1.85
N ASP A 131 -8.59 3.45 -1.95
CA ASP A 131 -9.49 3.29 -0.80
C ASP A 131 -9.30 1.87 -0.25
N LEU A 132 -8.69 1.76 0.93
CA LEU A 132 -8.21 0.52 1.53
C LEU A 132 -9.25 -0.09 2.47
N VAL A 133 -9.36 -1.42 2.43
CA VAL A 133 -10.19 -2.20 3.34
C VAL A 133 -9.45 -3.45 3.80
N ILE A 134 -9.69 -3.87 5.05
CA ILE A 134 -9.19 -5.16 5.56
C ILE A 134 -10.12 -6.28 5.06
N GLU A 135 -9.53 -7.30 4.44
CA GLU A 135 -10.21 -8.52 4.00
C GLU A 135 -9.51 -9.75 4.59
N GLY A 136 -9.90 -10.16 5.80
CA GLY A 136 -9.25 -11.28 6.48
C GLY A 136 -7.84 -10.90 6.95
N ASP A 137 -6.81 -11.54 6.40
CA ASP A 137 -5.40 -11.34 6.79
C ASP A 137 -4.60 -10.43 5.85
N ARG A 138 -5.29 -9.80 4.90
CA ARG A 138 -4.76 -8.87 3.90
C ARG A 138 -5.53 -7.55 3.90
N ILE A 139 -4.90 -6.53 3.34
CA ILE A 139 -5.56 -5.26 2.99
C ILE A 139 -5.69 -5.23 1.48
N THR A 140 -6.87 -4.91 0.97
CA THR A 140 -7.13 -4.65 -0.45
C THR A 140 -7.45 -3.18 -0.63
N GLY A 141 -7.20 -2.63 -1.82
CA GLY A 141 -7.63 -1.27 -2.13
C GLY A 141 -8.11 -1.10 -3.55
N SER A 142 -9.11 -0.24 -3.70
CA SER A 142 -9.73 0.08 -4.99
C SER A 142 -9.37 1.49 -5.41
N LEU A 143 -9.03 1.68 -6.69
CA LEU A 143 -8.66 2.97 -7.21
C LEU A 143 -9.82 3.97 -7.15
N ARG A 144 -9.50 5.17 -6.66
CA ARG A 144 -10.30 6.40 -6.72
C ARG A 144 -9.48 7.47 -7.43
N GLU A 145 -10.16 8.33 -8.18
CA GLU A 145 -9.54 9.48 -8.81
C GLU A 145 -9.61 10.70 -7.89
N LEU A 146 -8.55 11.53 -7.92
CA LEU A 146 -8.40 12.68 -7.05
C LEU A 146 -7.77 13.84 -7.83
N ASP A 147 -8.30 15.05 -7.64
CA ASP A 147 -7.56 16.26 -7.98
C ASP A 147 -6.50 16.56 -6.91
N MET A 148 -5.23 16.33 -7.25
CA MET A 148 -4.10 16.55 -6.34
C MET A 148 -3.71 18.02 -6.19
N ASP A 149 -4.34 18.96 -6.92
CA ASP A 149 -4.16 20.39 -6.64
C ASP A 149 -4.65 20.75 -5.23
N THR A 150 -5.51 19.92 -4.62
CA THR A 150 -5.90 20.01 -3.20
C THR A 150 -4.72 19.92 -2.23
N LEU A 151 -3.61 19.30 -2.65
CA LEU A 151 -2.36 19.18 -1.88
C LEU A 151 -1.29 20.19 -2.29
N SER A 152 -1.62 21.17 -3.14
CA SER A 152 -0.66 22.20 -3.58
C SER A 152 -0.29 23.19 -2.47
N ALA A 153 -1.13 23.31 -1.43
CA ALA A 153 -0.92 24.17 -0.28
C ALA A 153 -1.10 23.40 1.04
N PRO A 154 -0.37 23.77 2.12
CA PRO A 154 -0.52 23.14 3.41
C PRO A 154 -1.96 23.23 3.93
N PRO A 155 -2.50 22.15 4.53
CA PRO A 155 -3.80 22.19 5.17
C PRO A 155 -3.78 23.09 6.41
N ALA A 156 -4.96 23.43 6.92
CA ALA A 156 -5.07 24.20 8.16
C ALA A 156 -4.36 23.47 9.32
N PRO A 157 -3.77 24.18 10.30
CA PRO A 157 -3.10 23.56 11.44
C PRO A 157 -3.98 22.51 12.13
N GLY A 158 -3.43 21.31 12.35
CA GLY A 158 -4.13 20.18 12.96
C GLY A 158 -4.97 19.34 12.00
N ASN A 159 -5.14 19.76 10.74
CA ASN A 159 -5.73 18.91 9.70
C ASN A 159 -4.64 18.09 9.00
N PHE A 160 -4.44 16.86 9.46
CA PHE A 160 -3.47 15.93 8.87
C PHE A 160 -4.02 15.21 7.62
N ARG A 161 -5.35 15.21 7.43
CA ARG A 161 -6.05 14.43 6.41
C ARG A 161 -7.03 15.30 5.59
N PRO A 162 -6.55 16.18 4.70
CA PRO A 162 -7.38 17.09 3.90
C PRO A 162 -8.14 16.47 2.71
N LEU A 163 -7.96 15.18 2.42
CA LEU A 163 -8.56 14.45 1.31
C LEU A 163 -9.78 13.72 1.83
N SER A 164 -10.92 14.39 1.77
CA SER A 164 -12.19 13.84 2.25
C SER A 164 -12.89 13.02 1.15
N ALA A 165 -13.82 12.16 1.56
CA ALA A 165 -14.51 11.26 0.63
C ALA A 165 -15.28 11.99 -0.50
N ASP A 166 -15.70 13.24 -0.29
CA ASP A 166 -16.42 14.05 -1.29
C ASP A 166 -15.55 14.52 -2.45
N ILE A 167 -14.21 14.52 -2.29
CA ILE A 167 -13.27 14.86 -3.37
C ILE A 167 -12.68 13.61 -4.05
N LEU A 168 -13.07 12.41 -3.60
CA LEU A 168 -12.63 11.13 -4.17
C LEU A 168 -13.66 10.63 -5.19
N HIS A 169 -13.28 10.70 -6.45
CA HIS A 169 -14.14 10.32 -7.57
C HIS A 169 -14.04 8.83 -7.88
N GLU A 170 -15.15 8.25 -8.33
CA GLU A 170 -15.17 6.88 -8.82
C GLU A 170 -14.38 6.81 -10.12
N ALA A 171 -13.43 5.88 -10.16
CA ALA A 171 -12.64 5.64 -11.34
C ALA A 171 -13.31 4.59 -12.23
N ASP A 172 -13.10 4.70 -13.54
CA ASP A 172 -13.35 3.59 -14.46
C ASP A 172 -12.15 2.61 -14.35
N PRO A 173 -12.33 1.40 -13.77
CA PRO A 173 -11.23 0.45 -13.58
C PRO A 173 -10.65 -0.03 -14.91
N ASP A 174 -11.45 -0.08 -15.98
CA ASP A 174 -11.00 -0.53 -17.30
C ASP A 174 -10.13 0.52 -17.99
N SER A 175 -10.20 1.78 -17.54
CA SER A 175 -9.36 2.86 -18.04
C SER A 175 -7.93 2.84 -17.47
N HIS A 176 -7.69 2.07 -16.40
CA HIS A 176 -6.44 2.08 -15.63
C HIS A 176 -5.83 0.68 -15.54
N TRP A 177 -4.54 0.56 -15.87
CA TRP A 177 -3.89 -0.76 -15.90
C TRP A 177 -3.51 -1.28 -14.51
N LEU A 178 -3.52 -0.43 -13.48
CA LEU A 178 -3.31 -0.78 -12.05
C LEU A 178 -4.49 -0.30 -11.21
N PRO A 179 -5.68 -0.94 -11.30
CA PRO A 179 -6.88 -0.48 -10.62
C PRO A 179 -6.94 -0.85 -9.13
N GLY A 180 -5.96 -1.59 -8.59
CA GLY A 180 -5.99 -2.01 -7.20
C GLY A 180 -4.62 -2.11 -6.53
N VAL A 181 -4.67 -2.29 -5.22
CA VAL A 181 -3.51 -2.59 -4.36
C VAL A 181 -3.86 -3.75 -3.43
N VAL A 182 -2.84 -4.54 -3.07
CA VAL A 182 -2.94 -5.58 -2.05
C VAL A 182 -1.73 -5.53 -1.13
N ILE A 183 -1.96 -5.78 0.15
CA ILE A 183 -0.95 -5.85 1.20
C ILE A 183 -1.11 -7.18 1.96
N GLU A 184 -0.13 -8.08 1.82
CA GLU A 184 -0.16 -9.46 2.36
C GLU A 184 1.22 -9.99 2.75
#